data_AF-A0A918H1F1-F1
#
_entry.id   AF-A0A918H1F1-F1
#
_cell.length_a   1.000
_cell.length_b   1.000
_cell.length_c   1.000
_cell.angle_alpha   90.00
_cell.angle_beta   90.00
_cell.angle_gamma   90.00
#
_symmetry.space_group_name_H-M   'P 1'
#
loop_
_entity.id
_entity.type
_entity.pdbx_description
1 polymer ?
#
loop_
_entity_poly.entity_id
_entity_poly.type
_entity_poly.pdbx_seq_one_letter_code
_entity_poly.pdbx_strand_id
1 'polypeptide(L)'
;MRSEPRTRPRLRQSVHRDQVRSVRLTRDELDIIKRAAEAVGLKTAGFLADAAVAVAQAQGGPKAWLMDQRGRVEELMAASAQLARAGNNLNQVARVLNSGGQAEYADDAVARVLRAAARVEAAAIEMARR
;
A
#
# COMPACT_ATOMS: atom_id res chain seq x y z
N MET A 1 1.74 -46.53 14.49
CA MET A 1 1.46 -46.43 13.04
C MET A 1 0.16 -45.64 12.93
N ARG A 2 0.13 -44.36 12.55
CA ARG A 2 0.56 -43.78 11.28
C ARG A 2 1.06 -42.34 11.49
N SER A 3 2.14 -42.03 10.80
CA SER A 3 2.70 -40.72 10.55
C SER A 3 1.86 -39.97 9.51
N GLU A 4 1.66 -38.67 9.70
CA GLU A 4 1.21 -37.75 8.64
C GLU A 4 2.25 -36.64 8.39
N PRO A 5 2.34 -36.15 7.14
CA PRO A 5 3.64 -35.86 6.53
C PRO A 5 3.96 -34.37 6.46
N ARG A 6 5.22 -34.09 6.82
CA ARG A 6 6.17 -33.19 6.16
C ARG A 6 5.71 -31.75 5.90
N THR A 7 6.02 -30.90 6.89
CA THR A 7 6.25 -29.46 6.73
C THR A 7 7.07 -29.20 5.47
N ARG A 8 6.53 -28.36 4.57
CA ARG A 8 7.21 -27.94 3.33
C ARG A 8 8.65 -27.51 3.64
N PRO A 9 9.67 -27.99 2.91
CA PRO A 9 11.03 -27.51 3.11
C PRO A 9 11.06 -26.01 2.86
N ARG A 10 11.52 -25.25 3.87
CA ARG A 10 11.91 -23.85 3.65
C ARG A 10 12.92 -23.86 2.51
N LEU A 11 12.79 -22.93 1.56
CA LEU A 11 13.83 -22.68 0.56
C LEU A 11 15.05 -22.15 1.32
N ARG A 12 15.88 -23.06 1.81
CA ARG A 12 17.10 -22.74 2.55
C ARG A 12 18.02 -22.10 1.52
N GLN A 13 18.33 -20.80 1.67
CA GLN A 13 19.52 -20.25 1.01
C GLN A 13 20.68 -21.18 1.34
N SER A 14 21.37 -21.68 0.32
CA SER A 14 22.44 -22.68 0.44
C SER A 14 23.65 -22.15 1.20
N VAL A 15 23.76 -20.83 1.32
CA VAL A 15 24.85 -20.13 1.99
C VAL A 15 24.40 -19.74 3.41
N HIS A 16 25.18 -20.15 4.40
CA HIS A 16 25.01 -19.71 5.78
C HIS A 16 25.28 -18.21 5.89
N ARG A 17 24.36 -17.45 6.51
CA ARG A 17 24.61 -16.03 6.86
C ARG A 17 25.52 -15.99 8.09
N ASP A 18 26.82 -15.87 7.88
CA ASP A 18 27.85 -15.82 8.93
C ASP A 18 28.11 -14.40 9.47
N GLN A 19 27.71 -13.37 8.74
CA GLN A 19 27.83 -11.97 9.17
C GLN A 19 26.70 -11.60 10.14
N VAL A 20 27.05 -11.38 11.41
CA VAL A 20 26.11 -10.99 12.46
C VAL A 20 26.18 -9.47 12.72
N ARG A 21 25.02 -8.83 12.80
CA ARG A 21 24.86 -7.41 13.16
C ARG A 21 23.78 -7.25 14.21
N SER A 22 24.01 -6.39 15.20
CA SER A 22 23.01 -6.00 16.19
C SER A 22 22.27 -4.74 15.74
N VAL A 23 20.98 -4.67 16.03
CA VAL A 23 20.11 -3.51 15.72
C VAL A 23 19.57 -2.97 17.03
N ARG A 24 19.53 -1.64 17.15
CA ARG A 24 18.86 -0.96 18.27
C ARG A 24 17.47 -0.55 17.82
N LEU A 25 16.47 -0.92 18.63
CA LEU A 25 15.07 -0.61 18.40
C LEU A 25 14.48 -0.12 19.72
N THR A 26 13.59 0.85 19.64
CA THR A 26 12.65 1.15 20.70
C THR A 26 11.67 -0.02 20.88
N ARG A 27 10.93 -0.01 21.99
CA ARG A 27 9.93 -1.04 22.27
C ARG A 27 8.84 -1.10 21.20
N ASP A 28 8.32 0.06 20.80
CA ASP A 28 7.23 0.16 19.83
C ASP A 28 7.67 -0.31 18.44
N GLU A 29 8.87 0.07 18.00
CA GLU A 29 9.46 -0.42 16.75
C GLU A 29 9.59 -1.96 16.77
N LEU A 30 10.10 -2.52 17.87
CA LEU A 30 10.23 -3.96 18.02
C LEU A 30 8.88 -4.67 17.96
N ASP A 31 7.84 -4.11 18.58
CA ASP A 31 6.50 -4.71 18.58
C ASP A 31 5.83 -4.64 17.20
N ILE A 32 6.02 -3.55 16.45
CA ILE A 32 5.60 -3.46 15.04
C ILE A 32 6.27 -4.55 14.20
N ILE A 33 7.59 -4.69 14.32
CA ILE A 33 8.38 -5.66 13.55
C ILE A 33 7.99 -7.09 13.93
N LYS A 34 7.72 -7.39 15.21
CA LYS A 34 7.26 -8.71 15.66
C LYS A 34 5.93 -9.09 15.01
N ARG A 35 4.94 -8.19 15.03
CA ARG A 35 3.63 -8.43 14.42
C ARG A 35 3.76 -8.68 12.92
N ALA A 36 4.58 -7.89 12.22
CA ALA A 36 4.82 -8.07 10.79
C ALA A 36 5.50 -9.42 10.49
N ALA A 37 6.52 -9.79 11.29
CA ALA A 37 7.22 -11.06 11.14
C ALA A 37 6.29 -12.27 11.37
N GLU A 38 5.43 -12.20 12.39
CA GLU A 38 4.43 -13.22 12.69
C GLU A 38 3.42 -13.38 11.55
N ALA A 39 2.92 -12.28 10.99
CA ALA A 39 1.98 -12.30 9.87
C ALA A 39 2.52 -13.01 8.62
N VAL A 40 3.84 -13.00 8.42
CA VAL A 40 4.51 -13.69 7.29
C VAL A 40 5.20 -15.00 7.69
N GLY A 41 4.99 -15.49 8.91
CA GLY A 41 5.56 -16.76 9.39
C GLY A 41 7.08 -16.76 9.54
N LEU A 42 7.70 -15.59 9.74
CA LEU A 42 9.14 -15.43 9.92
C LEU A 42 9.50 -15.13 11.38
N LYS A 43 10.71 -15.52 11.77
CA LYS A 43 11.30 -15.02 13.02
C LYS A 43 11.68 -13.54 12.83
N THR A 44 11.55 -12.73 13.88
CA THR A 44 11.85 -11.29 13.86
C THR A 44 13.20 -10.96 13.22
N ALA A 45 14.27 -11.68 13.57
CA ALA A 45 15.60 -11.47 12.99
C ALA A 45 15.67 -11.81 11.49
N GLY A 46 14.96 -12.85 11.06
CA GLY A 46 14.88 -13.22 9.64
C GLY A 46 14.10 -12.18 8.84
N PHE A 47 12.97 -11.73 9.38
CA PHE A 47 12.16 -10.66 8.78
C PHE A 47 12.97 -9.35 8.64
N LEU A 48 13.67 -8.92 9.70
CA LEU A 48 14.54 -7.73 9.66
C LEU A 48 15.60 -7.83 8.57
N ALA A 49 16.30 -8.97 8.49
CA ALA A 49 17.34 -9.18 7.51
C ALA A 49 16.80 -9.21 6.09
N ASP A 50 15.68 -9.92 5.86
CA ASP A 50 15.08 -10.04 4.53
C ASP A 50 14.48 -8.71 4.06
N ALA A 51 13.83 -7.95 4.95
CA ALA A 51 13.33 -6.61 4.64
C ALA A 51 14.46 -5.65 4.29
N ALA A 52 15.55 -5.64 5.07
CA ALA A 52 16.71 -4.78 4.80
C ALA A 52 17.39 -5.14 3.45
N VAL A 53 17.54 -6.44 3.17
CA VAL A 53 18.10 -6.91 1.89
C VAL A 53 17.19 -6.57 0.72
N ALA A 54 15.88 -6.76 0.85
CA ALA A 54 14.92 -6.44 -0.20
C ALA A 54 14.92 -4.94 -0.54
N VAL A 55 14.94 -4.07 0.49
CA VAL A 55 15.04 -2.61 0.29
C VAL A 55 16.38 -2.22 -0.34
N ALA A 56 17.48 -2.87 0.04
CA ALA A 56 18.79 -2.64 -0.56
C ALA A 56 18.88 -3.12 -2.03
N GLN A 57 18.16 -4.19 -2.38
CA GLN A 57 18.11 -4.78 -3.72
C GLN A 57 17.10 -4.11 -4.66
N ALA A 58 16.19 -3.27 -4.15
CA ALA A 58 15.25 -2.54 -4.97
C ALA A 58 16.00 -1.69 -6.02
N GLN A 59 15.53 -1.71 -7.27
CA GLN A 59 16.17 -0.98 -8.37
C GLN A 59 16.26 0.52 -8.02
N GLY A 60 17.47 1.09 -8.10
CA GLY A 60 17.76 2.48 -7.69
C GLY A 60 18.14 2.68 -6.21
N GLY A 61 18.15 1.61 -5.40
CA GLY A 61 18.58 1.61 -4.00
C GLY A 61 17.51 2.10 -3.00
N PRO A 62 17.80 2.05 -1.68
CA PRO A 62 16.84 2.36 -0.61
C PRO A 62 16.17 3.75 -0.76
N LYS A 63 16.93 4.73 -1.25
CA LYS A 63 16.44 6.09 -1.48
C LYS A 63 15.43 6.15 -2.62
N ALA A 64 15.66 5.43 -3.72
CA ALA A 64 14.70 5.36 -4.83
C ALA A 64 13.41 4.64 -4.41
N TRP A 65 13.51 3.57 -3.61
CA TRP A 65 12.33 2.86 -3.08
C TRP A 65 11.49 3.77 -2.17
N LEU A 66 12.12 4.52 -1.27
CA LEU A 66 11.42 5.49 -0.42
C LEU A 66 10.81 6.66 -1.22
N MET A 67 11.49 7.13 -2.27
CA MET A 67 10.97 8.18 -3.15
C MET A 67 9.82 7.68 -4.03
N ASP A 68 9.85 6.44 -4.51
CA ASP A 68 8.75 5.81 -5.25
C ASP A 68 7.50 5.65 -4.36
N GLN A 69 7.67 5.27 -3.09
CA GLN A 69 6.56 5.23 -2.13
C GLN A 69 5.96 6.62 -1.88
N ARG A 70 6.80 7.64 -1.66
CA ARG A 70 6.32 9.03 -1.50
C ARG A 70 5.65 9.55 -2.76
N GLY A 71 6.22 9.29 -3.93
CA GLY A 71 5.66 9.69 -5.22
C GLY A 71 4.28 9.07 -5.45
N ARG A 72 4.09 7.79 -5.11
CA ARG A 72 2.77 7.14 -5.20
C ARG A 72 1.75 7.73 -4.23
N VAL A 73 2.17 8.06 -3.00
CA VAL A 73 1.30 8.73 -2.03
C VAL A 73 0.93 10.13 -2.51
N GLU A 74 1.89 10.89 -3.04
CA GLU A 74 1.65 12.21 -3.63
C GLU A 74 0.70 12.14 -4.83
N GLU A 75 0.85 11.15 -5.70
CA GLU A 75 -0.05 10.93 -6.83
C GLU A 75 -1.47 10.56 -6.39
N LEU A 76 -1.61 9.70 -5.37
CA LEU A 76 -2.92 9.36 -4.79
C LEU A 76 -3.58 10.59 -4.14
N MET A 77 -2.80 11.42 -3.44
CA MET A 77 -3.29 12.66 -2.84
C MET A 77 -3.72 13.67 -3.91
N ALA A 78 -2.96 13.80 -5.00
CA ALA A 78 -3.30 14.64 -6.13
C ALA A 78 -4.61 14.17 -6.80
N ALA A 79 -4.77 12.87 -7.03
CA ALA A 79 -6.00 12.28 -7.57
C ALA A 79 -7.20 12.51 -6.63
N SER A 80 -7.02 12.35 -5.32
CA SER A 80 -8.04 12.63 -4.31
C SER A 80 -8.46 14.11 -4.31
N ALA A 81 -7.51 15.03 -4.47
CA ALA A 81 -7.80 16.45 -4.59
C ALA A 81 -8.59 16.79 -5.87
N GLN A 82 -8.31 16.11 -6.99
CA GLN A 82 -9.11 16.24 -8.22
C GLN A 82 -10.54 15.75 -8.02
N LEU A 83 -10.72 14.63 -7.31
CA LEU A 83 -12.06 14.12 -6.97
C LEU A 83 -12.83 15.08 -6.07
N ALA A 84 -12.18 15.70 -5.07
CA ALA A 84 -12.82 16.71 -4.23
C ALA A 84 -13.31 17.91 -5.06
N ARG A 85 -12.51 18.36 -6.06
CA ARG A 85 -12.94 19.40 -7.02
C ARG A 85 -14.14 18.95 -7.86
N ALA A 86 -14.12 17.72 -8.35
CA ALA A 86 -15.26 17.17 -9.09
C ALA A 86 -16.53 17.09 -8.23
N GLY A 87 -16.40 16.71 -6.95
CA GLY A 87 -17.50 16.72 -5.99
C GLY A 87 -18.10 18.11 -5.78
N ASN A 88 -17.27 19.15 -5.69
CA ASN A 88 -17.75 20.54 -5.61
C ASN A 88 -18.54 20.93 -6.86
N ASN A 89 -18.09 20.54 -8.05
CA ASN A 89 -18.80 20.81 -9.30
C ASN A 89 -20.15 20.06 -9.35
N LEU A 90 -20.19 18.80 -8.90
CA LEU A 90 -21.44 18.05 -8.79
C LEU A 90 -22.41 18.70 -7.78
N ASN A 91 -21.91 19.24 -6.67
CA ASN A 91 -22.72 19.98 -5.71
C ASN A 91 -23.32 21.26 -6.32
N GLN A 92 -22.59 21.94 -7.22
CA GLN A 92 -23.11 23.08 -7.98
C GLN A 92 -24.22 22.65 -8.94
N VAL A 93 -24.02 21.55 -9.68
CA VAL A 93 -25.04 20.97 -10.57
C VAL A 93 -26.30 20.60 -9.80
N ALA A 94 -26.15 19.94 -8.65
CA ALA A 94 -27.26 19.59 -7.77
C ALA A 94 -28.03 20.84 -7.31
N ARG A 95 -27.33 21.94 -6.99
CA ARG A 95 -27.98 23.21 -6.63
C ARG A 95 -28.81 23.79 -7.77
N VAL A 96 -28.31 23.76 -9.02
CA VAL A 96 -29.03 24.24 -10.21
C VAL A 96 -30.30 23.41 -10.43
N LEU A 97 -30.19 22.08 -10.39
CA LEU A 97 -31.32 21.17 -10.53
C LEU A 97 -32.36 21.38 -9.41
N ASN A 98 -31.92 21.53 -8.17
CA ASN A 98 -32.80 21.79 -7.02
C ASN A 98 -33.53 23.14 -7.10
N SER A 99 -32.99 24.11 -7.84
CA SER A 99 -33.68 25.39 -8.12
C SER A 99 -34.66 25.33 -9.30
N GLY A 100 -34.94 24.14 -9.85
CA GLY A 100 -35.78 23.96 -11.03
C GLY A 100 -35.08 24.28 -12.35
N GLY A 101 -33.77 24.50 -12.32
CA GLY A 101 -32.94 24.65 -13.52
C GLY A 101 -32.66 23.32 -14.20
N GLN A 102 -32.13 23.37 -15.41
CA GLN A 102 -31.73 22.19 -16.17
C GLN A 102 -30.21 22.08 -16.23
N ALA A 103 -29.68 20.87 -16.09
CA ALA A 103 -28.27 20.57 -16.26
C ALA A 103 -28.13 19.38 -17.22
N GLU A 104 -27.87 19.69 -18.49
CA GLU A 104 -27.57 18.67 -19.48
C GLU A 104 -26.32 17.88 -19.08
N TYR A 105 -26.30 16.58 -19.37
CA TYR A 105 -25.18 15.67 -19.08
C TYR A 105 -24.85 15.44 -17.59
N ALA A 106 -25.73 15.82 -16.66
CA ALA A 106 -25.51 15.61 -15.22
C ALA A 106 -25.27 14.13 -14.89
N ASP A 107 -26.07 13.22 -15.45
CA ASP A 107 -25.92 11.77 -15.24
C ASP A 107 -24.58 11.24 -15.75
N ASP A 108 -24.15 11.70 -16.94
CA ASP A 108 -22.86 11.35 -17.52
C ASP A 108 -21.69 11.85 -16.68
N ALA A 109 -21.80 13.07 -16.14
CA ALA A 109 -20.80 13.64 -15.25
C ALA A 109 -20.69 12.84 -13.95
N VAL A 110 -21.83 12.51 -13.32
CA VAL A 110 -21.87 11.66 -12.12
C VAL A 110 -21.26 10.28 -12.40
N ALA A 111 -21.62 9.64 -13.50
CA ALA A 111 -21.09 8.34 -13.88
C ALA A 111 -19.57 8.36 -14.10
N ARG A 112 -19.03 9.43 -14.69
CA ARG A 112 -17.58 9.60 -14.85
C ARG A 112 -16.87 9.81 -13.51
N VAL A 113 -17.43 10.61 -12.61
CA VAL A 113 -16.87 10.84 -11.27
C VAL A 113 -16.90 9.57 -10.43
N LEU A 114 -17.99 8.80 -10.45
CA LEU A 114 -18.07 7.51 -9.75
C LEU A 114 -17.02 6.52 -10.26
N ARG A 115 -16.80 6.43 -11.58
CA ARG A 115 -15.73 5.59 -12.14
C ARG A 115 -14.34 6.04 -11.71
N ALA A 116 -14.10 7.35 -11.66
CA ALA A 116 -12.83 7.89 -11.20
C ALA A 116 -12.62 7.61 -9.70
N ALA A 117 -13.65 7.79 -8.87
CA ALA A 117 -13.62 7.49 -7.44
C ALA A 117 -13.31 6.01 -7.18
N ALA A 118 -13.98 5.09 -7.88
CA ALA A 118 -13.70 3.66 -7.76
C ALA A 118 -12.26 3.28 -8.12
N ARG A 119 -11.65 3.95 -9.11
CA ARG A 119 -10.24 3.72 -9.48
C ARG A 119 -9.27 4.24 -8.42
N VAL A 120 -9.54 5.40 -7.85
CA VAL A 120 -8.73 5.98 -6.76
C VAL A 120 -8.82 5.12 -5.51
N GLU A 121 -10.03 4.64 -5.16
CA GLU A 121 -10.23 3.72 -4.04
C GLU A 121 -9.49 2.39 -4.25
N ALA A 122 -9.58 1.80 -5.46
CA ALA A 122 -8.85 0.58 -5.79
C ALA A 122 -7.32 0.77 -5.67
N ALA A 123 -6.80 1.91 -6.13
CA ALA A 123 -5.37 2.25 -5.99
C ALA A 123 -4.97 2.41 -4.52
N ALA A 124 -5.78 3.09 -3.71
CA ALA A 124 -5.54 3.25 -2.28
C ALA A 124 -5.52 1.89 -1.55
N ILE A 125 -6.46 0.99 -1.88
CA ILE A 125 -6.52 -0.37 -1.33
C ILE A 125 -5.29 -1.19 -1.74
N GLU A 126 -4.83 -1.07 -2.98
CA GLU A 126 -3.63 -1.76 -3.47
C GLU A 126 -2.38 -1.29 -2.71
N MET A 127 -2.24 0.02 -2.52
CA MET A 127 -1.16 0.61 -1.74
C MET A 127 -1.18 0.17 -0.28
N ALA A 128 -2.38 -0.01 0.32
CA ALA A 128 -2.53 -0.43 1.71
C ALA A 128 -2.25 -1.94 1.94
N ARG A 129 -2.23 -2.77 0.89
CA ARG A 129 -1.98 -4.22 0.98
C ARG A 129 -0.50 -4.60 0.80
N ARG A 130 0.36 -3.68 0.36
CA ARG A 130 1.80 -3.89 0.17
C ARG A 130 2.58 -3.54 1.42
#